data_AF-A0A2T9YNR2-F1
#
_entry.id   AF-A0A2T9YNR2-F1
#
_cell.length_a   1.000
_cell.length_b   1.000
_cell.length_c   1.000
_cell.angle_alpha   90.00
_cell.angle_beta   90.00
_cell.angle_gamma   90.00
#
_symmetry.space_group_name_H-M   'P 1'
#
loop_
_entity.id
_entity.type
_entity.pdbx_description
1 polymer ?
#
loop_
_entity_poly.entity_id
_entity_poly.type
_entity_poly.pdbx_seq_one_letter_code
_entity_poly.pdbx_strand_id
1 'polypeptide(L)'
;MTSISAQRLFELKKLTARIFASPIPLTQTKNSRNGSRILLKKPSSISIGSHYPSKEYYEATKVQRLIAPLKGTRYEPVDFDESIRLLKIEEKKKRGKGAPKKKEEDVKDIKKKK
;
A
#
# COMPACT_ATOMS: atom_id res chain seq x y z
N MET A 1 35.74 34.61 28.33
CA MET A 1 34.48 35.20 28.85
C MET A 1 33.83 35.98 27.71
N THR A 2 32.58 35.68 27.36
CA THR A 2 31.90 36.31 26.23
C THR A 2 31.60 37.78 26.51
N SER A 3 32.30 38.69 25.83
CA SER A 3 32.18 40.16 25.95
C SER A 3 30.94 40.74 25.25
N ILE A 4 30.14 39.91 24.59
CA ILE A 4 29.00 40.33 23.76
C ILE A 4 27.72 40.24 24.59
N SER A 5 26.89 41.29 24.53
CA SER A 5 25.62 41.33 25.26
C SER A 5 24.64 40.27 24.76
N ALA A 6 23.94 39.62 25.69
CA ALA A 6 22.92 38.60 25.38
C ALA A 6 21.79 39.15 24.48
N GLN A 7 21.48 40.44 24.61
CA GLN A 7 20.52 41.15 23.77
C GLN A 7 20.95 41.18 22.31
N ARG A 8 22.22 41.47 22.02
CA ARG A 8 22.72 41.54 20.65
C ARG A 8 22.71 40.17 19.97
N LEU A 9 23.02 39.11 20.72
CA LEU A 9 22.90 37.72 20.25
C LEU A 9 21.45 37.33 19.95
N PHE A 10 20.49 37.84 20.71
CA PHE A 10 19.07 37.59 20.46
C PHE A 10 18.57 38.31 19.19
N GLU A 11 18.97 39.57 18.99
CA GLU A 11 18.66 40.32 17.77
C GLU A 11 19.20 39.64 16.51
N LEU A 12 20.45 39.16 16.57
CA LEU A 12 21.06 38.42 15.48
C LEU A 12 20.25 37.16 15.17
N LYS A 13 19.84 36.38 16.19
CA LYS A 13 18.99 35.20 15.99
C LYS A 13 17.63 35.54 15.37
N LYS A 14 17.06 36.69 15.72
CA LYS A 14 15.80 37.17 15.13
C LYS A 14 15.99 37.53 13.66
N LEU A 15 17.11 38.17 13.30
CA LEU A 15 17.44 38.48 11.90
C LEU A 15 17.67 37.22 11.08
N THR A 16 18.46 36.27 11.58
CA THR A 16 18.74 35.02 10.83
C THR A 16 17.47 34.20 10.62
N ALA A 17 16.60 34.09 11.61
CA ALA A 17 15.34 33.40 11.48
C ALA A 17 14.40 34.06 10.44
N ARG A 18 14.41 35.40 10.35
CA ARG A 18 13.69 36.12 9.29
C ARG A 18 14.25 35.86 7.90
N ILE A 19 15.58 35.82 7.76
CA ILE A 19 16.25 35.57 6.47
C ILE A 19 15.95 34.16 5.95
N PHE A 20 16.00 33.16 6.83
CA PHE A 20 15.89 31.75 6.44
C PHE A 20 14.49 31.15 6.65
N ALA A 21 13.48 31.99 6.92
CA ALA A 21 12.11 31.56 7.26
C ALA A 21 12.09 30.45 8.34
N SER A 22 13.04 30.49 9.26
CA SER A 22 13.16 29.53 10.36
C SER A 22 12.23 29.98 11.50
N PRO A 23 11.52 29.05 12.17
CA PRO A 23 10.70 29.42 13.31
C PRO A 23 11.57 30.00 14.43
N ILE A 24 11.27 31.24 14.83
CA ILE A 24 11.90 31.85 16.00
C ILE A 24 11.36 31.11 17.24
N PRO A 25 12.20 30.52 18.09
CA PRO A 25 11.71 29.98 19.36
C PRO A 25 11.18 31.13 20.20
N LEU A 26 9.86 31.17 20.42
CA LEU A 26 9.19 32.21 21.22
C LEU A 26 9.68 32.26 22.68
N THR A 27 10.35 31.20 23.13
CA THR A 27 10.98 31.10 24.45
C THR A 27 12.41 30.58 24.27
N GLN A 28 13.39 31.27 24.87
CA GLN A 28 14.81 30.89 24.83
C GLN A 28 15.11 29.59 25.61
N THR A 29 14.09 28.95 26.18
CA THR A 29 14.26 27.75 26.97
C THR A 29 14.38 26.55 26.05
N LYS A 30 15.45 25.76 26.27
CA LYS A 30 15.78 24.52 25.56
C LYS A 30 14.64 23.47 25.58
N ASN A 31 13.62 23.68 26.42
CA ASN A 31 12.52 22.75 26.72
C ASN A 31 11.14 23.21 26.19
N SER A 32 11.09 24.20 25.29
CA SER A 32 9.84 24.67 24.68
C SER A 32 9.19 23.59 23.81
N ARG A 33 8.01 23.08 24.20
CA ARG A 33 7.23 22.08 23.45
C ARG A 33 6.30 22.77 22.45
N ASN A 34 6.87 23.29 21.36
CA ASN A 34 6.12 24.03 20.32
C ASN A 34 5.62 23.15 19.15
N GLY A 35 5.75 21.82 19.22
CA GLY A 35 5.28 20.90 18.18
C GLY A 35 6.08 20.89 16.86
N SER A 36 7.08 21.78 16.71
CA SER A 36 7.89 21.92 15.48
C SER A 36 8.56 20.61 15.04
N ARG A 37 9.01 19.78 16.00
CA ARG A 37 9.61 18.47 15.72
C ARG A 37 8.66 17.52 14.98
N ILE A 38 7.36 17.61 15.25
CA ILE A 38 6.36 16.75 14.60
C ILE A 38 6.12 17.23 13.17
N LEU A 39 6.02 18.55 12.97
CA LEU A 39 5.79 19.16 11.66
C LEU A 39 6.98 19.00 10.71
N LEU A 40 8.20 19.05 11.24
CA LEU A 40 9.43 18.82 10.47
C LEU A 40 9.68 17.34 10.14
N LYS A 41 8.95 16.42 10.79
CA LYS A 41 9.08 14.99 10.50
C LYS A 41 8.54 14.73 9.10
N LYS A 42 9.39 14.25 8.20
CA LYS A 42 8.98 13.83 6.87
C LYS A 42 7.89 12.75 6.97
N PRO A 43 6.82 12.82 6.15
CA PRO A 43 5.78 11.81 6.16
C PRO A 43 6.37 10.47 5.69
N SER A 44 6.11 9.40 6.45
CA SER A 44 6.55 8.03 6.14
C SER A 44 5.53 7.27 5.28
N SER A 45 4.44 7.91 4.86
CA SER A 45 3.28 7.25 4.25
C SER A 45 3.60 6.60 2.91
N ILE A 46 4.48 7.22 2.12
CA ILE A 46 4.81 6.74 0.76
C ILE A 46 5.55 5.41 0.83
N SER A 47 6.55 5.27 1.71
CA SER A 47 7.33 4.04 1.84
C SER A 47 6.52 2.87 2.43
N ILE A 48 5.51 3.16 3.26
CA ILE A 48 4.64 2.14 3.85
C ILE A 48 3.58 1.70 2.84
N GLY A 49 2.99 2.64 2.10
CA GLY A 49 1.96 2.35 1.10
C GLY A 49 2.49 1.56 -0.11
N SER A 50 3.77 1.75 -0.48
CA SER A 50 4.41 1.05 -1.59
C SER A 50 5.10 -0.26 -1.20
N HIS A 51 4.82 -0.82 -0.02
CA HIS A 51 5.51 -2.01 0.46
C HIS A 51 5.27 -3.23 -0.44
N TYR A 52 4.03 -3.41 -0.88
CA TYR A 52 3.69 -4.40 -1.89
C TYR A 52 3.64 -3.74 -3.27
N PRO A 53 3.99 -4.47 -4.35
CA PRO A 53 3.87 -3.95 -5.70
C PRO A 53 2.44 -3.49 -5.99
N SER A 54 2.32 -2.48 -6.84
CA SER A 54 1.00 -2.01 -7.26
C SER A 54 0.20 -3.17 -7.88
N LYS A 55 -1.11 -3.15 -7.68
CA LYS A 55 -2.04 -4.16 -8.21
C LYS A 55 -1.85 -4.40 -9.71
N GLU A 56 -1.43 -3.34 -10.41
CA GLU A 56 -1.07 -3.36 -11.83
C GLU A 56 0.03 -4.35 -12.22
N TYR A 57 0.93 -4.73 -11.31
CA TYR A 57 1.97 -5.73 -11.54
C TYR A 57 1.42 -7.16 -11.54
N TYR A 58 0.36 -7.41 -10.77
CA TYR A 58 -0.23 -8.74 -10.58
C TYR A 58 -1.57 -8.95 -11.30
N GLU A 59 -2.06 -7.92 -12.00
CA GLU A 59 -3.34 -7.99 -12.68
C GLU A 59 -3.28 -8.94 -13.88
N ALA A 60 -3.65 -10.19 -13.63
CA ALA A 60 -3.92 -11.19 -14.66
C ALA A 60 -4.90 -10.68 -15.73
N THR A 61 -5.72 -9.67 -15.43
CA THR A 61 -6.59 -8.96 -16.37
C THR A 61 -5.81 -8.26 -17.50
N LYS A 62 -4.59 -7.75 -17.26
CA LYS A 62 -3.74 -7.16 -18.31
C LYS A 62 -3.13 -8.25 -19.20
N VAL A 63 -2.73 -9.36 -18.59
CA VAL A 63 -2.27 -10.56 -19.32
C VAL A 63 -3.41 -11.14 -20.15
N GLN A 64 -4.62 -11.24 -19.61
CA GLN A 64 -5.83 -11.67 -20.33
C GLN A 64 -6.18 -10.75 -21.51
N ARG A 65 -5.98 -9.43 -21.38
CA ARG A 65 -6.16 -8.48 -22.50
C ARG A 65 -5.16 -8.71 -23.64
N LEU A 66 -3.94 -9.17 -23.34
CA LEU A 66 -2.94 -9.57 -24.34
C LEU A 66 -3.21 -10.98 -24.91
N ILE A 67 -3.74 -11.89 -24.10
CA ILE A 67 -4.06 -13.27 -24.50
C ILE A 67 -5.32 -13.34 -25.39
N ALA A 68 -6.34 -12.53 -25.10
CA ALA A 68 -7.61 -12.54 -25.82
C ALA A 68 -7.48 -12.41 -27.36
N PRO A 69 -6.66 -11.49 -27.92
CA PRO A 69 -6.46 -11.39 -29.37
C PRO A 69 -5.59 -12.51 -29.96
N LEU A 70 -4.79 -13.21 -29.14
CA LEU A 70 -3.92 -14.30 -29.56
C LEU A 70 -4.60 -15.68 -29.48
N LYS A 71 -5.82 -15.73 -28.93
CA LYS A 71 -6.60 -16.96 -28.76
C LYS A 71 -6.91 -17.60 -30.11
N GLY A 72 -6.58 -18.88 -30.28
CA GLY A 72 -6.75 -19.61 -31.55
C GLY A 72 -5.62 -19.39 -32.57
N THR A 73 -4.58 -18.63 -32.22
CA THR A 73 -3.36 -18.51 -33.04
C THR A 73 -2.31 -19.52 -32.60
N ARG A 74 -1.27 -19.72 -33.43
CA ARG A 74 -0.12 -20.57 -33.09
C ARG A 74 0.64 -20.12 -31.83
N TYR A 75 0.45 -18.87 -31.41
CA TYR A 75 1.19 -18.24 -30.31
C TYR A 75 0.29 -17.94 -29.10
N GLU A 76 -0.82 -18.67 -28.94
CA GLU A 76 -1.70 -18.53 -27.78
C GLU A 76 -0.90 -18.79 -26.47
N PRO A 77 -0.79 -17.80 -25.57
CA PRO A 77 -0.05 -17.98 -24.33
C PRO A 77 -0.82 -18.92 -23.40
N VAL A 78 -0.13 -19.94 -22.87
CA VAL A 78 -0.71 -20.90 -21.93
C VAL A 78 -0.19 -20.62 -20.53
N ASP A 79 -1.11 -20.49 -19.56
CA ASP A 79 -0.78 -20.48 -18.14
C ASP A 79 -0.58 -21.93 -17.64
N PHE A 80 0.68 -22.33 -17.50
CA PHE A 80 1.04 -23.69 -17.10
C PHE A 80 0.62 -24.00 -15.67
N ASP A 81 0.73 -23.04 -14.75
CA ASP A 81 0.36 -23.26 -13.35
C ASP A 81 -1.14 -23.46 -13.20
N GLU A 82 -1.92 -22.66 -13.93
CA GLU A 82 -3.37 -22.79 -13.95
C GLU A 82 -3.82 -24.09 -14.64
N SER A 83 -3.19 -24.50 -15.74
CA SER A 83 -3.52 -25.76 -16.40
C SER A 83 -3.22 -26.97 -15.51
N ILE A 84 -2.08 -26.97 -14.80
CA ILE A 84 -1.74 -28.01 -13.80
C ILE A 84 -2.75 -28.01 -12.66
N ARG A 85 -3.18 -26.83 -12.18
CA ARG A 85 -4.19 -26.71 -11.12
C ARG A 85 -5.52 -27.34 -11.55
N LEU A 86 -5.97 -27.07 -12.78
CA LEU A 86 -7.20 -27.63 -13.34
C LEU A 86 -7.12 -29.15 -13.50
N LEU A 87 -6.01 -29.69 -14.01
CA LEU A 87 -5.78 -31.13 -14.11
C LEU A 87 -5.88 -31.81 -12.73
N LYS A 88 -5.23 -31.25 -11.71
CA LYS A 88 -5.31 -31.76 -10.32
C LYS A 88 -6.74 -31.72 -9.78
N ILE A 89 -7.53 -30.70 -10.13
CA ILE A 89 -8.94 -30.60 -9.73
C ILE A 89 -9.76 -31.71 -10.39
N GLU A 90 -9.54 -31.99 -11.66
CA GLU A 90 -10.23 -33.07 -12.38
C GLU A 90 -9.90 -34.45 -11.82
N GLU A 91 -8.63 -34.73 -11.53
CA GLU A 91 -8.21 -35.98 -10.90
C GLU A 91 -8.86 -36.18 -9.53
N LYS A 92 -8.94 -35.11 -8.71
CA LYS A 92 -9.63 -35.13 -7.43
C LYS A 92 -11.12 -35.42 -7.59
N LYS A 93 -11.78 -34.80 -8.58
CA LYS A 93 -13.19 -35.07 -8.91
C LYS A 93 -13.42 -36.53 -9.31
N LYS A 94 -12.57 -37.09 -10.19
CA LYS A 94 -12.64 -38.48 -10.65
C LYS A 94 -12.56 -39.49 -9.50
N ARG A 95 -11.77 -39.19 -8.46
CA ARG A 95 -11.62 -40.05 -7.27
C ARG A 95 -12.61 -39.74 -6.14
N GLY A 96 -13.62 -38.89 -6.38
CA GLY A 96 -14.59 -38.48 -5.35
C GLY A 96 -14.00 -37.60 -4.24
N LYS A 97 -12.77 -37.10 -4.41
CA LYS A 97 -12.06 -36.20 -3.47
C LYS A 97 -12.16 -34.73 -3.89
N GLY A 98 -13.12 -34.41 -4.75
CA GLY A 98 -13.42 -33.04 -5.14
C GLY A 98 -13.99 -32.25 -3.96
N ALA A 99 -13.82 -30.92 -3.99
CA ALA A 99 -14.43 -30.07 -2.97
C ALA A 99 -15.97 -30.25 -2.99
N PRO A 100 -16.63 -30.34 -1.82
CA PRO A 100 -18.08 -30.42 -1.77
C PRO A 100 -18.71 -29.15 -2.33
N LYS A 101 -19.97 -29.24 -2.77
CA LYS A 101 -20.72 -28.07 -3.24
C LYS A 101 -20.80 -27.04 -2.10
N LYS A 102 -20.31 -25.82 -2.36
CA LYS A 102 -20.42 -24.70 -1.42
C LYS A 102 -21.91 -24.47 -1.11
N LYS A 103 -22.26 -24.39 0.17
CA LYS A 103 -23.63 -24.08 0.59
C LYS A 103 -23.92 -22.62 0.22
N GLU A 104 -24.97 -22.41 -0.57
CA GLU A 104 -25.64 -21.12 -0.68
C GLU A 104 -26.69 -21.12 0.43
N GLU A 105 -26.62 -20.18 1.36
CA GLU A 105 -27.44 -20.20 2.57
C GLU A 105 -28.93 -19.90 2.32
N ASP A 106 -29.34 -19.62 1.08
CA ASP A 106 -30.71 -19.15 0.77
C ASP A 106 -31.63 -20.17 0.07
N VAL A 107 -31.19 -21.39 -0.27
CA VAL A 107 -31.99 -22.31 -1.11
C VAL A 107 -32.79 -23.34 -0.30
N LYS A 108 -32.64 -23.39 1.03
CA LYS A 108 -33.22 -24.47 1.86
C LYS A 108 -34.68 -24.28 2.24
N ASP A 109 -35.24 -23.09 2.16
CA ASP A 109 -36.61 -22.83 2.63
C ASP A 109 -37.69 -23.02 1.55
N ILE A 110 -37.31 -23.15 0.27
CA ILE A 110 -38.29 -23.26 -0.82
C ILE A 110 -38.66 -24.73 -1.13
N LYS A 111 -37.76 -25.69 -0.88
CA LYS A 111 -37.99 -27.11 -1.28
C LYS A 111 -38.75 -27.98 -0.27
N LYS A 112 -39.16 -27.44 0.89
CA LYS A 112 -39.96 -28.18 1.89
C LYS A 112 -41.45 -27.85 1.91
N LYS A 113 -41.93 -26.99 1.01
CA LYS A 113 -43.37 -26.74 0.80
C LYS A 113 -43.79 -27.23 -0.59
N LYS A 114 -43.97 -28.54 -0.73
CA LYS A 114 -44.87 -29.20 -1.69
C LYS A 114 -45.01 -30.67 -1.30
#